data_AF-A0A067SWS1-F1
#
_entry.id   AF-A0A067SWS1-F1
#
_cell.length_a   1.000
_cell.length_b   1.000
_cell.length_c   1.000
_cell.angle_alpha   90.00
_cell.angle_beta   90.00
_cell.angle_gamma   90.00
#
_symmetry.space_group_name_H-M   'P 1'
#
loop_
_entity.id
_entity.type
_entity.pdbx_description
1 polymer ?
#
loop_
_entity_poly.entity_id
_entity_poly.type
_entity_poly.pdbx_seq_one_letter_code
_entity_poly.pdbx_strand_id
1 'polypeptide(L)'
;MLPQELIDHIIDCLGADKETDPKVCKAALQACSQASWSLCIPSRKVLFSEVTLLENTKRRNKDQATAKLRDLAQILQLDPARSHPYLPPLTAHIRVLTIHLDRVPDTILPAHEVTSIICNILPLLTSVEKVSLKTMRYIFDNRFVSCSWDLVNDSKKSALLEFCKSPSIISMHISHVKRLPPNLFTDCPNLKFLSLDCVESPCRDLPASWSTSSAGLQPWTPSLETLSIKFSGEMATLLSEIHQYTEFKSRPPPFMASVSKMDVSSFCLDGLSDWTLIQTVSEPSLQYLRISDIRCEVNFPGAVDFGILKHVEILELQGVFGAEDRGLRTFHHWTTFSTKSNPAKSTSIHTLIFDIEWVGCQKGDEDTVFVPDGGW
;
A
#
# COMPACT_ATOMS: atom_id res chain seq x y z
N MET A 1 -12.91 -36.20 23.18
CA MET A 1 -12.92 -34.94 22.40
C MET A 1 -11.66 -34.17 22.75
N LEU A 2 -10.93 -33.64 21.77
CA LEU A 2 -9.79 -32.76 22.04
C LEU A 2 -10.32 -31.35 22.40
N PRO A 3 -9.63 -30.60 23.28
CA PRO A 3 -9.95 -29.20 23.54
C PRO A 3 -9.86 -28.35 22.26
N GLN A 4 -10.73 -27.37 22.11
CA GLN A 4 -10.77 -26.54 20.90
C GLN A 4 -9.47 -25.73 20.73
N GLU A 5 -8.87 -25.29 21.84
CA GLU A 5 -7.59 -24.57 21.85
C GLU A 5 -6.46 -25.43 21.29
N LEU A 6 -6.49 -26.74 21.57
CA LEU A 6 -5.51 -27.68 21.03
C LEU A 6 -5.73 -27.90 19.53
N ILE A 7 -6.99 -28.00 19.10
CA ILE A 7 -7.35 -28.13 17.69
C ILE A 7 -6.89 -26.89 16.91
N ASP A 8 -7.20 -25.70 17.41
CA ASP A 8 -6.81 -24.43 16.79
C ASP A 8 -5.28 -24.32 16.71
N HIS A 9 -4.56 -24.70 17.76
CA HIS A 9 -3.10 -24.71 17.76
C HIS A 9 -2.51 -25.69 16.74
N ILE A 10 -3.03 -26.92 16.64
CA ILE A 10 -2.59 -27.90 15.64
C ILE A 10 -2.78 -27.36 14.22
N ILE A 11 -3.95 -26.76 13.95
CA ILE A 11 -4.28 -26.23 12.63
C ILE A 11 -3.43 -25.00 12.29
N ASP A 12 -3.20 -24.11 13.26
CA ASP A 12 -2.33 -22.96 13.09
C ASP A 12 -0.86 -23.40 12.84
N CYS A 13 -0.37 -24.43 13.55
CA CYS A 13 0.94 -25.02 13.30
C CYS A 13 1.05 -25.62 11.88
N LEU A 14 0.03 -26.38 11.44
CA LEU A 14 -0.01 -26.93 10.08
C LEU A 14 -0.05 -25.83 9.01
N GLY A 15 -0.68 -24.70 9.29
CA GLY A 15 -0.73 -23.54 8.40
C GLY A 15 0.55 -22.70 8.37
N ALA A 16 1.29 -22.65 9.48
CA ALA A 16 2.48 -21.83 9.66
C ALA A 16 3.80 -22.56 9.36
N ASP A 17 3.77 -23.88 9.20
CA ASP A 17 4.94 -24.68 8.88
C ASP A 17 5.49 -24.32 7.48
N LYS A 18 6.61 -23.59 7.49
CA LYS A 18 7.35 -23.17 6.28
C LYS A 18 8.35 -24.22 5.81
N GLU A 19 8.65 -25.24 6.62
CA GLU A 19 9.62 -26.29 6.30
C GLU A 19 8.97 -27.42 5.49
N THR A 20 7.68 -27.66 5.70
CA THR A 20 6.89 -28.64 4.94
C THR A 20 6.42 -28.11 3.58
N ASP A 21 6.33 -28.98 2.56
CA ASP A 21 5.80 -28.62 1.23
C ASP A 21 4.39 -28.02 1.37
N PRO A 22 4.15 -26.77 0.91
CA PRO A 22 2.86 -26.11 0.99
C PRO A 22 1.69 -26.92 0.41
N LYS A 23 1.94 -27.82 -0.55
CA LYS A 23 0.92 -28.71 -1.11
C LYS A 23 0.46 -29.75 -0.09
N VAL A 24 1.39 -30.28 0.70
CA VAL A 24 1.10 -31.28 1.75
C VAL A 24 0.30 -30.62 2.86
N CYS A 25 0.71 -29.43 3.33
CA CYS A 25 -0.03 -28.67 4.33
C CYS A 25 -1.46 -28.35 3.86
N LYS A 26 -1.63 -27.90 2.61
CA LYS A 26 -2.96 -27.66 2.03
C LYS A 26 -3.82 -28.92 1.95
N ALA A 27 -3.26 -30.04 1.53
CA ALA A 27 -3.98 -31.31 1.47
C ALA A 27 -4.42 -31.79 2.87
N ALA A 28 -3.55 -31.65 3.88
CA ALA A 28 -3.87 -31.97 5.27
C ALA A 28 -5.00 -31.07 5.81
N LEU A 29 -4.91 -29.76 5.61
CA LEU A 29 -5.97 -28.81 6.00
C LEU A 29 -7.30 -29.09 5.28
N GLN A 30 -7.26 -29.48 4.00
CA GLN A 30 -8.45 -29.92 3.26
C GLN A 30 -9.07 -31.17 3.89
N ALA A 31 -8.26 -32.18 4.21
CA ALA A 31 -8.73 -33.38 4.89
C ALA A 31 -9.32 -33.05 6.26
N CYS A 32 -8.66 -32.20 7.05
CA CYS A 32 -9.17 -31.70 8.33
C CYS A 32 -10.52 -31.00 8.16
N SER A 33 -10.68 -30.18 7.11
CA SER A 33 -11.93 -29.46 6.85
C SER A 33 -13.11 -30.38 6.57
N GLN A 34 -12.85 -31.59 6.05
CA GLN A 34 -13.85 -32.61 5.71
C GLN A 34 -14.07 -33.63 6.82
N ALA A 35 -13.09 -33.82 7.72
CA ALA A 35 -13.11 -34.88 8.72
C ALA A 35 -14.12 -34.62 9.86
N SER A 36 -14.24 -33.38 10.33
CA SER A 36 -15.18 -33.05 11.41
C SER A 36 -15.53 -31.56 11.47
N TRP A 37 -16.66 -31.25 12.11
CA TRP A 37 -17.09 -29.86 12.33
C TRP A 37 -16.11 -29.03 13.16
N SER A 38 -15.50 -29.62 14.21
CA SER A 38 -14.52 -28.94 15.07
C SER A 38 -13.23 -28.56 14.31
N LEU A 39 -12.89 -29.31 13.27
CA LEU A 39 -11.73 -29.03 12.40
C LEU A 39 -12.11 -28.15 11.19
N CYS A 40 -13.39 -28.13 10.80
CA CYS A 40 -13.87 -27.41 9.62
C CYS A 40 -13.58 -25.91 9.69
N ILE A 41 -14.01 -25.22 10.75
CA ILE A 41 -13.86 -23.77 10.88
C ILE A 41 -12.38 -23.36 10.96
N PRO A 42 -11.54 -23.95 11.84
CA PRO A 42 -10.13 -23.58 11.92
C PRO A 42 -9.38 -23.86 10.61
N SER A 43 -9.66 -25.00 9.95
CA SER A 43 -9.00 -25.35 8.68
C SER A 43 -9.39 -24.38 7.57
N ARG A 44 -10.68 -24.02 7.46
CA ARG A 44 -11.16 -23.02 6.50
C ARG A 44 -10.52 -21.65 6.74
N LYS A 45 -10.41 -21.24 8.00
CA LYS A 45 -9.77 -19.99 8.41
C LYS A 45 -8.33 -19.90 7.90
N VAL A 46 -7.56 -20.99 7.97
CA VAL A 46 -6.19 -21.03 7.45
C VAL A 46 -6.19 -21.09 5.91
N LEU A 47 -6.94 -22.02 5.31
CA LEU A 47 -6.95 -22.27 3.86
C LEU A 47 -7.34 -21.05 3.03
N PHE A 48 -8.28 -20.24 3.52
CA PHE A 48 -8.82 -19.08 2.83
C PHE A 48 -8.34 -17.75 3.42
N SER A 49 -7.38 -17.76 4.35
CA SER A 49 -6.83 -16.53 4.94
C SER A 49 -6.24 -15.59 3.89
N GLU A 50 -5.63 -16.14 2.84
CA GLU A 50 -5.03 -15.40 1.74
C GLU A 50 -5.56 -15.91 0.40
N VAL A 51 -6.20 -15.04 -0.36
CA VAL A 51 -6.77 -15.35 -1.68
C VAL A 51 -6.05 -14.52 -2.73
N THR A 52 -5.63 -15.17 -3.82
CA THR A 52 -5.01 -14.49 -4.97
C THR A 52 -5.89 -14.69 -6.20
N LEU A 53 -6.37 -13.59 -6.77
CA LEU A 53 -7.10 -13.55 -8.04
C LEU A 53 -6.12 -13.22 -9.15
N LEU A 54 -5.93 -14.17 -10.07
CA LEU A 54 -4.99 -14.07 -11.18
C LEU A 54 -5.72 -14.35 -12.48
N GLU A 55 -5.90 -13.34 -13.31
CA GLU A 55 -6.72 -13.43 -14.52
C GLU A 55 -5.95 -13.02 -15.78
N ASN A 56 -5.61 -14.03 -16.60
CA ASN A 56 -4.77 -13.98 -17.81
C ASN A 56 -3.26 -14.21 -17.60
N THR A 57 -2.91 -15.26 -16.86
CA THR A 57 -1.55 -15.82 -16.90
C THR A 57 -1.10 -16.08 -18.34
N LYS A 58 0.23 -16.00 -18.59
CA LYS A 58 0.90 -16.37 -19.85
C LYS A 58 0.12 -17.42 -20.65
N ARG A 59 -0.06 -17.19 -21.97
CA ARG A 59 -0.94 -17.96 -22.89
C ARG A 59 -1.07 -19.47 -22.62
N ARG A 60 0.00 -20.15 -22.18
CA ARG A 60 0.01 -21.59 -21.88
C ARG A 60 -0.86 -22.03 -20.68
N ASN A 61 -1.17 -21.14 -19.73
CA ASN A 61 -1.90 -21.49 -18.50
C ASN A 61 -3.25 -20.76 -18.32
N LYS A 62 -3.68 -20.00 -19.34
CA LYS A 62 -4.87 -19.13 -19.25
C LYS A 62 -6.13 -19.93 -18.86
N ASP A 63 -6.39 -21.05 -19.54
CA ASP A 63 -7.60 -21.85 -19.29
C ASP A 63 -7.64 -22.42 -17.87
N GLN A 64 -6.49 -22.84 -17.34
CA GLN A 64 -6.39 -23.35 -15.98
C GLN A 64 -6.62 -22.24 -14.93
N ALA A 65 -6.07 -21.04 -15.16
CA ALA A 65 -6.29 -19.90 -14.27
C ALA A 65 -7.76 -19.46 -14.27
N THR A 66 -8.37 -19.37 -15.45
CA THR A 66 -9.79 -19.06 -15.61
C THR A 66 -10.69 -20.13 -14.98
N ALA A 67 -10.37 -21.42 -15.13
CA ALA A 67 -11.10 -22.50 -14.47
C ALA A 67 -11.04 -22.36 -12.93
N LYS A 68 -9.87 -22.12 -12.36
CA LYS A 68 -9.72 -21.91 -10.90
C LYS A 68 -10.51 -20.71 -10.37
N LEU A 69 -10.57 -19.60 -11.12
CA LEU A 69 -11.40 -18.46 -10.73
C LEU A 69 -12.89 -18.81 -10.76
N ARG A 70 -13.33 -19.60 -11.75
CA ARG A 70 -14.72 -20.08 -11.82
C ARG A 70 -15.04 -21.02 -10.66
N ASP A 71 -14.14 -21.95 -10.34
CA ASP A 71 -14.27 -22.86 -9.21
C ASP A 71 -14.35 -22.07 -7.90
N LEU A 72 -13.52 -21.04 -7.73
CA LEU A 72 -13.58 -20.16 -6.56
C LEU A 72 -14.93 -19.42 -6.48
N ALA A 73 -15.40 -18.84 -7.58
CA ALA A 73 -16.70 -18.17 -7.60
C ALA A 73 -17.82 -19.14 -7.19
N GLN A 74 -17.80 -20.37 -7.72
CA GLN A 74 -18.76 -21.41 -7.36
C GLN A 74 -18.66 -21.83 -5.89
N ILE A 75 -17.46 -22.00 -5.35
CA ILE A 75 -17.22 -22.31 -3.93
C ILE A 75 -17.78 -21.20 -3.04
N LEU A 76 -17.54 -19.94 -3.39
CA LEU A 76 -18.05 -18.79 -2.63
C LEU A 76 -19.57 -18.68 -2.71
N GLN A 77 -20.17 -19.01 -3.86
CA GLN A 77 -21.62 -18.94 -4.08
C GLN A 77 -22.38 -20.09 -3.41
N LEU A 78 -21.81 -21.31 -3.45
CA LEU A 78 -22.41 -22.53 -2.91
C LEU A 78 -21.92 -22.86 -1.49
N ASP A 79 -21.25 -21.92 -0.81
CA ASP A 79 -20.77 -22.13 0.55
C ASP A 79 -21.94 -22.47 1.49
N PRO A 80 -21.99 -23.70 2.07
CA PRO A 80 -23.07 -24.10 2.97
C PRO A 80 -23.17 -23.21 4.21
N ALA A 81 -22.09 -22.53 4.59
CA ALA A 81 -22.11 -21.60 5.71
C ALA A 81 -22.99 -20.38 5.48
N ARG A 82 -23.26 -20.00 4.22
CA ARG A 82 -24.15 -18.86 3.92
C ARG A 82 -25.60 -19.08 4.38
N SER A 83 -26.05 -20.33 4.46
CA SER A 83 -27.41 -20.68 4.92
C SER A 83 -27.47 -21.05 6.42
N HIS A 84 -26.32 -21.09 7.11
CA HIS A 84 -26.25 -21.47 8.52
C HIS A 84 -25.97 -20.25 9.41
N PRO A 85 -26.89 -19.87 10.33
CA PRO A 85 -26.77 -18.61 11.09
C PRO A 85 -25.61 -18.58 12.08
N TYR A 86 -25.05 -19.73 12.46
CA TYR A 86 -23.95 -19.84 13.42
C TYR A 86 -22.59 -20.10 12.78
N LEU A 87 -22.53 -20.25 11.46
CA LEU A 87 -21.30 -20.56 10.74
C LEU A 87 -20.86 -19.34 9.93
N PRO A 88 -19.68 -18.76 10.19
CA PRO A 88 -19.18 -17.67 9.36
C PRO A 88 -18.96 -18.17 7.93
N PRO A 89 -19.39 -17.39 6.91
CA PRO A 89 -19.13 -17.73 5.52
C PRO A 89 -17.64 -17.70 5.21
N LEU A 90 -17.22 -18.40 4.15
CA LEU A 90 -15.83 -18.45 3.67
C LEU A 90 -15.22 -17.05 3.54
N THR A 91 -15.99 -16.10 3.05
CA THR A 91 -15.54 -14.71 2.84
C THR A 91 -15.17 -13.99 4.13
N ALA A 92 -15.76 -14.37 5.28
CA ALA A 92 -15.41 -13.81 6.58
C ALA A 92 -14.01 -14.23 7.04
N HIS A 93 -13.47 -15.31 6.48
CA HIS A 93 -12.13 -15.82 6.78
C HIS A 93 -11.04 -15.22 5.90
N ILE A 94 -11.40 -14.54 4.81
CA ILE A 94 -10.43 -13.92 3.90
C ILE A 94 -9.83 -12.69 4.57
N ARG A 95 -8.52 -12.73 4.82
CA ARG A 95 -7.74 -11.67 5.45
C ARG A 95 -6.94 -10.85 4.46
N VAL A 96 -6.46 -11.49 3.40
CA VAL A 96 -5.66 -10.85 2.36
C VAL A 96 -6.22 -11.23 0.99
N LEU A 97 -6.44 -10.23 0.14
CA LEU A 97 -6.84 -10.41 -1.26
C LEU A 97 -5.79 -9.76 -2.15
N THR A 98 -5.11 -10.58 -2.93
CA THR A 98 -4.21 -10.09 -3.97
C THR A 98 -4.92 -10.18 -5.31
N ILE A 99 -5.02 -9.07 -6.04
CA ILE A 99 -5.61 -9.00 -7.37
C ILE A 99 -4.51 -8.65 -8.37
N HIS A 100 -4.14 -9.61 -9.20
CA HIS A 100 -3.27 -9.37 -10.33
C HIS A 100 -4.11 -8.87 -11.49
N LEU A 101 -3.83 -7.64 -11.91
CA LEU A 101 -4.41 -7.05 -13.10
C LEU A 101 -3.42 -7.30 -14.24
N ASP A 102 -3.86 -8.05 -15.24
CA ASP A 102 -3.03 -8.34 -16.40
C ASP A 102 -3.23 -7.30 -17.50
N ARG A 103 -2.20 -7.14 -18.34
CA ARG A 103 -2.28 -6.33 -19.56
C ARG A 103 -3.21 -6.99 -20.56
N VAL A 104 -4.19 -6.24 -21.05
CA VAL A 104 -4.82 -6.61 -22.31
C VAL A 104 -3.76 -6.39 -23.40
N PRO A 105 -3.40 -7.40 -24.22
CA PRO A 105 -2.50 -7.17 -25.34
C PRO A 105 -3.16 -6.15 -26.27
N ASP A 106 -2.49 -5.03 -26.54
CA ASP A 106 -2.94 -3.98 -27.48
C ASP A 106 -3.18 -4.51 -28.92
N THR A 107 -2.79 -5.75 -29.18
CA THR A 107 -2.98 -6.41 -30.48
C THR A 107 -4.35 -7.07 -30.57
N ILE A 108 -5.33 -6.28 -31.03
CA ILE A 108 -6.35 -6.66 -32.02
C ILE A 108 -7.08 -7.97 -31.72
N LEU A 109 -8.14 -7.91 -30.92
CA LEU A 109 -9.36 -8.70 -31.17
C LEU A 109 -10.57 -7.83 -30.80
N PRO A 110 -11.65 -7.85 -31.62
CA PRO A 110 -12.84 -7.08 -31.33
C PRO A 110 -13.42 -7.50 -29.98
N ALA A 111 -14.06 -6.54 -29.33
CA ALA A 111 -14.73 -6.61 -28.04
C ALA A 111 -15.80 -7.72 -27.97
N HIS A 112 -15.40 -8.99 -28.00
CA HIS A 112 -16.16 -9.99 -27.29
C HIS A 112 -15.95 -9.71 -25.82
N GLU A 113 -17.02 -9.22 -25.20
CA GLU A 113 -17.27 -9.06 -23.78
C GLU A 113 -17.02 -10.40 -23.05
N VAL A 114 -15.76 -10.83 -22.96
CA VAL A 114 -15.38 -11.84 -21.99
C VAL A 114 -15.49 -11.14 -20.64
N THR A 115 -16.68 -11.24 -20.05
CA THR A 115 -16.97 -10.79 -18.71
C THR A 115 -15.92 -11.38 -17.79
N SER A 116 -15.12 -10.50 -17.19
CA SER A 116 -14.04 -10.95 -16.33
C SER A 116 -14.61 -11.68 -15.13
N ILE A 117 -14.07 -12.85 -14.81
CA ILE A 117 -14.59 -13.68 -13.71
C ILE A 117 -14.38 -12.96 -12.37
N ILE A 118 -13.33 -12.13 -12.29
CA ILE A 118 -13.09 -11.27 -11.13
C ILE A 118 -14.32 -10.40 -10.84
N CYS A 119 -15.02 -9.89 -11.86
CA CYS A 119 -16.22 -9.07 -11.69
C CYS A 119 -17.37 -9.83 -11.01
N ASN A 120 -17.40 -11.15 -11.10
CA ASN A 120 -18.38 -11.99 -10.41
C ASN A 120 -17.95 -12.35 -8.99
N ILE A 121 -16.64 -12.39 -8.71
CA ILE A 121 -16.09 -12.72 -7.40
C ILE A 121 -16.19 -11.53 -6.44
N LEU A 122 -15.83 -10.32 -6.89
CA LEU A 122 -15.78 -9.14 -6.01
C LEU A 122 -17.10 -8.85 -5.28
N PRO A 123 -18.29 -8.91 -5.92
CA PRO A 123 -19.56 -8.74 -5.20
C PRO A 123 -19.83 -9.84 -4.18
N LEU A 124 -19.39 -11.08 -4.44
CA LEU A 124 -19.55 -12.19 -3.48
C LEU A 124 -18.69 -11.99 -2.24
N LEU A 125 -17.55 -11.31 -2.39
CA LEU A 125 -16.68 -10.94 -1.29
C LEU A 125 -17.34 -9.86 -0.44
N THR A 126 -17.88 -8.78 -1.04
CA THR A 126 -18.49 -7.66 -0.29
C THR A 126 -19.88 -7.94 0.28
N SER A 127 -20.53 -9.02 -0.13
CA SER A 127 -21.89 -9.38 0.32
C SER A 127 -21.97 -9.81 1.80
N VAL A 128 -20.89 -9.73 2.58
CA VAL A 128 -20.83 -10.19 3.96
C VAL A 128 -20.37 -9.06 4.87
N GLU A 129 -21.13 -8.83 5.93
CA GLU A 129 -20.99 -7.71 6.87
C GLU A 129 -19.63 -7.69 7.63
N LYS A 130 -18.90 -8.82 7.62
CA LYS A 130 -17.61 -9.01 8.32
C LYS A 130 -16.55 -9.60 7.41
N VAL A 131 -16.32 -8.99 6.25
CA VAL A 131 -15.12 -9.29 5.48
C VAL A 131 -13.92 -8.79 6.30
N SER A 132 -12.96 -9.66 6.56
CA SER A 132 -11.74 -9.30 7.30
C SER A 132 -10.64 -8.87 6.33
N LEU A 133 -10.98 -8.27 5.19
CA LEU A 133 -10.02 -7.95 4.15
C LEU A 133 -9.09 -6.85 4.65
N LYS A 134 -8.00 -7.28 5.27
CA LYS A 134 -7.00 -6.41 5.83
C LYS A 134 -6.13 -5.86 4.73
N THR A 135 -5.78 -6.62 3.69
CA THR A 135 -4.81 -6.14 2.68
C THR A 135 -5.27 -6.44 1.27
N MET A 136 -5.40 -5.40 0.44
CA MET A 136 -5.58 -5.50 -1.01
C MET A 136 -4.24 -5.25 -1.72
N ARG A 137 -3.82 -6.13 -2.64
CA ARG A 137 -2.59 -5.95 -3.44
C ARG A 137 -2.88 -5.91 -4.93
N TYR A 138 -2.54 -4.83 -5.61
CA TYR A 138 -2.52 -4.77 -7.08
C TYR A 138 -1.09 -4.92 -7.59
N ILE A 139 -0.82 -5.98 -8.34
CA ILE A 139 0.52 -6.27 -8.89
C ILE A 139 0.38 -6.54 -10.39
N PHE A 140 0.97 -5.68 -11.20
CA PHE A 140 1.06 -5.84 -12.65
C PHE A 140 2.36 -6.54 -13.04
N ASP A 141 2.29 -7.40 -14.06
CA ASP A 141 3.33 -8.35 -14.45
C ASP A 141 4.70 -7.67 -14.74
N ASN A 142 5.68 -8.07 -13.92
CA ASN A 142 7.10 -7.69 -13.90
C ASN A 142 7.45 -6.36 -13.19
N ARG A 143 8.32 -6.45 -12.17
CA ARG A 143 8.77 -5.37 -11.24
C ARG A 143 9.34 -4.10 -11.90
N PHE A 144 9.49 -4.09 -13.22
CA PHE A 144 10.13 -3.03 -13.99
C PHE A 144 9.18 -2.27 -14.91
N VAL A 145 7.92 -2.70 -15.06
CA VAL A 145 7.05 -2.08 -16.06
C VAL A 145 5.64 -1.87 -15.51
N SER A 146 5.33 -0.62 -15.15
CA SER A 146 4.00 -0.21 -14.70
C SER A 146 2.96 -0.35 -15.83
N CYS A 147 1.73 -0.74 -15.48
CA CYS A 147 0.61 -0.85 -16.41
C CYS A 147 -0.30 0.37 -16.31
N SER A 148 -0.74 0.91 -17.44
CA SER A 148 -1.76 1.96 -17.42
C SER A 148 -3.10 1.43 -16.94
N TRP A 149 -3.72 2.13 -16.00
CA TRP A 149 -5.09 1.90 -15.56
C TRP A 149 -6.09 1.98 -16.72
N ASP A 150 -5.79 2.80 -17.73
CA ASP A 150 -6.66 2.96 -18.91
C ASP A 150 -6.88 1.63 -19.65
N LEU A 151 -5.88 0.74 -19.63
CA LEU A 151 -5.91 -0.57 -20.28
C LEU A 151 -6.73 -1.62 -19.50
N VAL A 152 -7.14 -1.31 -18.28
CA VAL A 152 -8.03 -2.18 -17.51
C VAL A 152 -9.43 -2.10 -18.13
N ASN A 153 -10.08 -3.25 -18.32
CA ASN A 153 -11.45 -3.29 -18.85
C ASN A 153 -12.42 -2.54 -17.94
N ASP A 154 -13.37 -1.79 -18.50
CA ASP A 154 -14.28 -0.93 -17.73
C ASP A 154 -15.18 -1.69 -16.76
N SER A 155 -15.58 -2.94 -17.08
CA SER A 155 -16.30 -3.79 -16.13
C SER A 155 -15.46 -4.11 -14.89
N LYS A 156 -14.14 -4.33 -15.05
CA LYS A 156 -13.21 -4.53 -13.95
C LYS A 156 -13.01 -3.24 -13.16
N LYS A 157 -12.78 -2.12 -13.84
CA LYS A 157 -12.64 -0.81 -13.19
C LYS A 157 -13.86 -0.55 -12.29
N SER A 158 -15.06 -0.75 -12.83
CA SER A 158 -16.31 -0.54 -12.10
C SER A 158 -16.46 -1.48 -10.91
N ALA A 159 -16.18 -2.78 -11.09
CA ALA A 159 -16.24 -3.75 -10.00
C ALA A 159 -15.22 -3.48 -8.89
N LEU A 160 -14.01 -3.02 -9.24
CA LEU A 160 -12.97 -2.65 -8.27
C LEU A 160 -13.33 -1.38 -7.51
N LEU A 161 -13.84 -0.35 -8.19
CA LEU A 161 -14.32 0.87 -7.54
C LEU A 161 -15.45 0.58 -6.56
N GLU A 162 -16.42 -0.26 -6.96
CA GLU A 162 -17.51 -0.65 -6.05
C GLU A 162 -17.00 -1.49 -4.88
N PHE A 163 -16.04 -2.38 -5.13
CA PHE A 163 -15.39 -3.17 -4.09
C PHE A 163 -14.68 -2.30 -3.04
N CYS A 164 -14.01 -1.23 -3.49
CA CYS A 164 -13.29 -0.30 -2.64
C CYS A 164 -14.20 0.48 -1.67
N LYS A 165 -15.50 0.62 -1.98
CA LYS A 165 -16.48 1.22 -1.05
C LYS A 165 -16.76 0.34 0.18
N SER A 166 -16.26 -0.89 0.21
CA SER A 166 -16.48 -1.79 1.33
C SER A 166 -15.83 -1.27 2.62
N PRO A 167 -16.58 -1.23 3.75
CA PRO A 167 -16.03 -0.84 5.06
C PRO A 167 -15.07 -1.88 5.64
N SER A 168 -14.87 -3.00 4.96
CA SER A 168 -13.97 -4.07 5.40
C SER A 168 -12.50 -3.80 5.13
N ILE A 169 -12.18 -2.89 4.21
CA ILE A 169 -10.80 -2.66 3.75
C ILE A 169 -10.10 -1.74 4.75
N ILE A 170 -9.11 -2.30 5.46
CA ILE A 170 -8.33 -1.57 6.48
C ILE A 170 -6.94 -1.19 5.96
N SER A 171 -6.33 -2.02 5.12
CA SER A 171 -5.06 -1.76 4.46
C SER A 171 -5.14 -2.03 2.95
N MET A 172 -4.52 -1.15 2.18
CA MET A 172 -4.44 -1.22 0.73
C MET A 172 -3.00 -0.99 0.28
N HIS A 173 -2.54 -1.84 -0.64
CA HIS A 173 -1.23 -1.76 -1.26
C HIS A 173 -1.41 -1.80 -2.78
N ILE A 174 -1.05 -0.71 -3.45
CA ILE A 174 -1.18 -0.58 -4.89
C ILE A 174 0.23 -0.46 -5.45
N SER A 175 0.58 -1.31 -6.42
CA SER A 175 1.91 -1.29 -7.01
C SER A 175 1.93 -1.35 -8.54
N HIS A 176 2.89 -0.64 -9.13
CA HIS A 176 3.21 -0.65 -10.56
C HIS A 176 2.01 -0.26 -11.47
N VAL A 177 1.33 0.85 -11.13
CA VAL A 177 0.15 1.33 -11.88
C VAL A 177 0.37 2.74 -12.40
N LYS A 178 0.21 2.95 -13.70
CA LYS A 178 0.19 4.29 -14.28
C LYS A 178 -1.24 4.82 -14.32
N ARG A 179 -1.42 6.13 -14.11
CA ARG A 179 -2.73 6.80 -14.21
C ARG A 179 -3.79 6.22 -13.26
N LEU A 180 -3.38 5.85 -12.04
CA LEU A 180 -4.28 5.27 -11.05
C LEU A 180 -5.30 6.33 -10.57
N PRO A 181 -6.61 6.09 -10.69
CA PRO A 181 -7.58 7.07 -10.24
C PRO A 181 -7.66 7.05 -8.70
N PRO A 182 -7.51 8.20 -8.01
CA PRO A 182 -7.47 8.20 -6.55
C PRO A 182 -8.76 7.74 -5.86
N ASN A 183 -9.90 7.79 -6.54
CA ASN A 183 -11.16 7.26 -6.02
C ASN A 183 -11.10 5.77 -5.64
N LEU A 184 -10.10 5.03 -6.14
CA LEU A 184 -9.87 3.65 -5.73
C LEU A 184 -9.52 3.51 -4.25
N PHE A 185 -8.91 4.51 -3.62
CA PHE A 185 -8.53 4.48 -2.21
C PHE A 185 -9.19 5.58 -1.37
N THR A 186 -9.67 6.68 -1.97
CA THR A 186 -10.44 7.67 -1.21
C THR A 186 -11.79 7.11 -0.77
N ASP A 187 -12.43 6.28 -1.59
CA ASP A 187 -13.78 5.77 -1.30
C ASP A 187 -13.80 4.64 -0.25
N CYS A 188 -12.67 4.32 0.39
CA CYS A 188 -12.54 3.24 1.38
C CYS A 188 -12.78 3.73 2.83
N PRO A 189 -14.00 3.74 3.38
CA PRO A 189 -14.32 4.53 4.58
C PRO A 189 -13.49 4.20 5.85
N ASN A 190 -13.00 2.96 5.97
CA ASN A 190 -12.23 2.47 7.12
C ASN A 190 -10.74 2.23 6.82
N LEU A 191 -10.22 2.76 5.71
CA LEU A 191 -8.82 2.57 5.33
C LEU A 191 -7.88 3.29 6.30
N LYS A 192 -7.04 2.50 6.98
CA LYS A 192 -6.04 2.96 7.95
C LYS A 192 -4.62 2.94 7.39
N PHE A 193 -4.31 2.04 6.46
CA PHE A 193 -2.96 1.89 5.91
C PHE A 193 -3.01 1.92 4.39
N LEU A 194 -2.39 2.92 3.77
CA LEU A 194 -2.26 3.02 2.31
C LEU A 194 -0.79 2.92 1.92
N SER A 195 -0.46 2.04 0.99
CA SER A 195 0.87 1.92 0.40
C SER A 195 0.77 2.03 -1.11
N LEU A 196 1.52 2.96 -1.70
CA LEU A 196 1.59 3.22 -3.13
C LEU A 196 3.03 3.02 -3.58
N ASP A 197 3.29 2.06 -4.46
CA ASP A 197 4.63 1.70 -4.93
C ASP A 197 4.71 1.76 -6.46
N CYS A 198 5.58 2.59 -7.04
CA CYS A 198 5.69 2.78 -8.48
C CYS A 198 4.33 3.15 -9.13
N VAL A 199 3.57 4.05 -8.50
CA VAL A 199 2.27 4.54 -8.94
C VAL A 199 2.39 5.94 -9.56
N GLU A 200 1.87 6.12 -10.77
CA GLU A 200 1.84 7.42 -11.47
C GLU A 200 0.44 8.03 -11.40
N SER A 201 0.38 9.36 -11.33
CA SER A 201 -0.87 10.13 -11.28
C SER A 201 -1.65 9.98 -12.61
N PRO A 202 -2.99 10.10 -12.60
CA PRO A 202 -3.73 10.41 -13.83
C PRO A 202 -3.15 11.69 -14.45
N CYS A 203 -3.16 11.77 -15.79
CA CYS A 203 -2.64 12.90 -16.56
C CYS A 203 -3.16 14.24 -16.00
N ARG A 204 -2.34 15.30 -16.06
CA ARG A 204 -2.59 16.64 -15.48
C ARG A 204 -3.91 17.31 -15.89
N ASP A 205 -4.57 16.80 -16.92
CA ASP A 205 -5.95 17.12 -17.25
C ASP A 205 -6.88 16.41 -16.26
N LEU A 206 -6.85 16.85 -14.99
CA LEU A 206 -7.81 16.44 -13.98
C LEU A 206 -9.21 16.55 -14.58
N PRO A 207 -9.97 15.46 -14.68
CA PRO A 207 -11.26 15.50 -15.35
C PRO A 207 -12.14 16.52 -14.64
N ALA A 208 -12.89 17.32 -15.41
CA ALA A 208 -13.76 18.37 -14.87
C ALA A 208 -14.76 17.86 -13.81
N SER A 209 -14.98 16.54 -13.74
CA SER A 209 -15.74 15.87 -12.68
C SER A 209 -15.15 16.03 -11.28
N TRP A 210 -13.87 16.37 -11.16
CA TRP A 210 -13.20 16.69 -9.89
C TRP A 210 -13.40 18.15 -9.48
N SER A 211 -13.60 19.06 -10.45
CA SER A 211 -13.69 20.50 -10.21
C SER A 211 -15.12 21.04 -10.11
N THR A 212 -16.15 20.24 -10.45
CA THR A 212 -17.52 20.77 -10.64
C THR A 212 -18.59 20.24 -9.70
N SER A 213 -18.27 19.35 -8.76
CA SER A 213 -19.25 18.82 -7.80
C SER A 213 -19.09 19.48 -6.43
N SER A 214 -19.82 20.58 -6.20
CA SER A 214 -19.92 21.25 -4.89
C SER A 214 -20.65 20.43 -3.81
N ALA A 215 -21.05 19.19 -4.12
CA ALA A 215 -21.79 18.31 -3.22
C ALA A 215 -21.26 16.86 -3.16
N GLY A 216 -20.14 16.53 -3.80
CA GLY A 216 -19.70 15.13 -3.97
C GLY A 216 -18.25 14.79 -3.63
N LEU A 217 -17.44 15.77 -3.18
CA LEU A 217 -16.10 15.50 -2.67
C LEU A 217 -16.13 15.23 -1.16
N GLN A 218 -16.65 14.08 -0.74
CA GLN A 218 -16.22 13.35 0.46
C GLN A 218 -16.76 11.91 0.40
N PRO A 219 -15.98 10.89 0.82
CA PRO A 219 -14.96 10.99 1.86
C PRO A 219 -13.55 10.75 1.32
N TRP A 220 -12.61 11.57 1.74
CA TRP A 220 -11.28 11.02 2.02
C TRP A 220 -11.39 10.28 3.35
N THR A 221 -10.71 9.15 3.47
CA THR A 221 -10.86 8.25 4.62
C THR A 221 -10.31 8.96 5.86
N PRO A 222 -11.17 9.42 6.80
CA PRO A 222 -10.68 10.18 7.96
C PRO A 222 -9.85 9.30 8.91
N SER A 223 -9.84 7.99 8.66
CA SER A 223 -9.18 6.96 9.43
C SER A 223 -7.76 6.61 8.95
N LEU A 224 -7.20 7.30 7.94
CA LEU A 224 -5.87 6.97 7.42
C LEU A 224 -4.77 7.30 8.44
N GLU A 225 -4.19 6.27 9.07
CA GLU A 225 -3.15 6.39 10.11
C GLU A 225 -1.74 6.27 9.51
N THR A 226 -1.57 5.45 8.48
CA THR A 226 -0.26 5.18 7.86
C THR A 226 -0.31 5.37 6.35
N LEU A 227 0.62 6.17 5.83
CA LEU A 227 0.80 6.42 4.41
C LEU A 227 2.21 6.02 3.97
N SER A 228 2.33 5.13 2.99
CA SER A 228 3.60 4.78 2.36
C SER A 228 3.55 5.12 0.87
N ILE A 229 4.54 5.88 0.40
CA ILE A 229 4.65 6.33 -0.98
C ILE A 229 6.08 6.01 -1.45
N LYS A 230 6.22 5.00 -2.29
CA LYS A 230 7.50 4.52 -2.80
C LYS A 230 7.55 4.74 -4.30
N PHE A 231 8.58 5.42 -4.79
CA PHE A 231 8.82 5.64 -6.22
C PHE A 231 7.58 6.17 -6.97
N SER A 232 6.80 7.04 -6.32
CA SER A 232 5.48 7.49 -6.79
C SER A 232 5.37 9.02 -6.76
N GLY A 233 6.42 9.73 -7.21
CA GLY A 233 6.54 11.19 -7.07
C GLY A 233 5.41 12.00 -7.75
N GLU A 234 4.88 11.53 -8.88
CA GLU A 234 3.71 12.17 -9.51
C GLU A 234 2.46 12.04 -8.64
N MET A 235 2.26 10.90 -7.99
CA MET A 235 1.15 10.70 -7.07
C MET A 235 1.35 11.53 -5.79
N ALA A 236 2.58 11.66 -5.30
CA ALA A 236 2.88 12.57 -4.19
C ALA A 236 2.55 14.04 -4.55
N THR A 237 2.90 14.46 -5.77
CA THR A 237 2.53 15.78 -6.32
C THR A 237 1.02 15.96 -6.30
N LEU A 238 0.27 15.02 -6.87
CA LEU A 238 -1.19 15.06 -6.89
C LEU A 238 -1.78 15.17 -5.47
N LEU A 239 -1.31 14.34 -4.53
CA LEU A 239 -1.77 14.38 -3.14
C LEU A 239 -1.50 15.74 -2.49
N SER A 240 -0.34 16.34 -2.77
CA SER A 240 0.00 17.68 -2.28
C SER A 240 -0.87 18.78 -2.91
N GLU A 241 -1.20 18.65 -4.20
CA GLU A 241 -2.00 19.62 -4.95
C GLU A 241 -3.49 19.54 -4.62
N ILE A 242 -4.01 18.37 -4.22
CA ILE A 242 -5.40 18.21 -3.80
C ILE A 242 -5.77 19.22 -2.70
N HIS A 243 -4.85 19.56 -1.81
CA HIS A 243 -5.06 20.63 -0.83
C HIS A 243 -5.36 21.99 -1.49
N GLN A 244 -4.69 22.32 -2.60
CA GLN A 244 -4.85 23.59 -3.32
C GLN A 244 -6.19 23.69 -4.08
N TYR A 245 -6.72 22.56 -4.55
CA TYR A 245 -7.94 22.51 -5.36
C TYR A 245 -9.23 22.36 -4.54
N THR A 246 -9.14 21.95 -3.28
CA THR A 246 -10.30 21.94 -2.39
C THR A 246 -10.59 23.35 -1.85
N GLU A 247 -11.85 23.65 -1.49
CA GLU A 247 -12.24 24.93 -0.85
C GLU A 247 -11.45 25.21 0.47
N PHE A 248 -10.66 24.25 0.94
CA PHE A 248 -9.80 24.33 2.10
C PHE A 248 -8.46 25.01 1.83
N LYS A 249 -8.44 26.19 1.19
CA LYS A 249 -7.23 27.02 1.00
C LYS A 249 -6.44 27.34 2.30
N SER A 250 -6.99 26.99 3.45
CA SER A 250 -6.42 27.23 4.78
C SER A 250 -6.29 25.98 5.67
N ARG A 251 -6.74 24.78 5.23
CA ARG A 251 -6.67 23.57 6.06
C ARG A 251 -6.27 22.33 5.27
N PRO A 252 -5.32 21.51 5.75
CA PRO A 252 -5.00 20.25 5.10
C PRO A 252 -6.26 19.37 4.98
N PRO A 253 -6.40 18.58 3.90
CA PRO A 253 -7.49 17.64 3.77
C PRO A 253 -7.65 16.76 5.02
N PRO A 254 -8.88 16.42 5.45
CA PRO A 254 -9.11 15.71 6.72
C PRO A 254 -8.33 14.41 6.89
N PHE A 255 -8.04 13.68 5.81
CA PHE A 255 -7.24 12.45 5.87
C PHE A 255 -5.77 12.71 6.18
N MET A 256 -5.21 13.86 5.76
CA MET A 256 -3.83 14.20 6.10
C MET A 256 -3.69 14.48 7.60
N ALA A 257 -4.76 14.96 8.23
CA ALA A 257 -4.81 15.23 9.66
C ALA A 257 -4.89 13.98 10.56
N SER A 258 -5.10 12.79 9.99
CA SER A 258 -5.09 11.53 10.74
C SER A 258 -3.81 10.70 10.52
N VAL A 259 -2.98 11.06 9.55
CA VAL A 259 -1.74 10.33 9.27
C VAL A 259 -0.74 10.60 10.40
N SER A 260 -0.42 9.55 11.16
CA SER A 260 0.58 9.58 12.22
C SER A 260 1.90 8.97 11.80
N LYS A 261 1.89 8.11 10.76
CA LYS A 261 3.08 7.43 10.23
C LYS A 261 3.19 7.63 8.72
N MET A 262 4.35 8.09 8.25
CA MET A 262 4.65 8.25 6.83
C MET A 262 5.97 7.56 6.45
N ASP A 263 5.97 6.81 5.34
CA ASP A 263 7.17 6.21 4.74
C ASP A 263 7.26 6.63 3.27
N VAL A 264 8.25 7.45 2.95
CA VAL A 264 8.47 7.97 1.59
C VAL A 264 9.76 7.38 1.04
N SER A 265 9.72 6.85 -0.18
CA SER A 265 10.94 6.54 -0.94
C SER A 265 10.93 7.24 -2.28
N SER A 266 12.05 7.89 -2.63
CA SER A 266 12.17 8.69 -3.84
C SER A 266 13.53 8.49 -4.48
N PHE A 267 13.56 8.11 -5.77
CA PHE A 267 14.81 7.93 -6.52
C PHE A 267 15.53 9.26 -6.82
N CYS A 268 14.78 10.36 -6.84
CA CYS A 268 15.29 11.71 -7.08
C CYS A 268 14.48 12.68 -6.23
N LEU A 269 15.05 13.17 -5.13
CA LEU A 269 14.56 14.36 -4.42
C LEU A 269 14.78 15.66 -5.23
N ASP A 270 14.84 15.58 -6.56
CA ASP A 270 14.71 16.75 -7.45
C ASP A 270 13.31 17.39 -7.35
N GLY A 271 12.32 16.64 -6.84
CA GLY A 271 10.94 17.09 -6.70
C GLY A 271 10.66 17.79 -5.38
N LEU A 272 10.40 19.10 -5.44
CA LEU A 272 9.71 19.86 -4.38
C LEU A 272 8.40 19.19 -3.91
N SER A 273 7.81 18.31 -4.71
CA SER A 273 6.53 17.64 -4.48
C SER A 273 6.51 16.72 -3.26
N ASP A 274 7.49 15.83 -3.10
CA ASP A 274 7.52 14.87 -1.99
C ASP A 274 7.68 15.62 -0.67
N TRP A 275 8.55 16.65 -0.67
CA TRP A 275 8.74 17.53 0.47
C TRP A 275 7.50 18.37 0.78
N THR A 276 6.81 18.89 -0.23
CA THR A 276 5.54 19.62 -0.05
C THR A 276 4.46 18.72 0.54
N LEU A 277 4.39 17.46 0.12
CA LEU A 277 3.48 16.50 0.72
C LEU A 277 3.83 16.23 2.19
N ILE A 278 5.10 15.95 2.49
CA ILE A 278 5.58 15.74 3.86
C ILE A 278 5.21 16.95 4.73
N GLN A 279 5.46 18.17 4.25
CA GLN A 279 5.09 19.40 4.95
C GLN A 279 3.60 19.46 5.27
N THR A 280 2.76 19.22 4.26
CA THR A 280 1.30 19.29 4.37
C THR A 280 0.76 18.25 5.36
N VAL A 281 1.34 17.05 5.38
CA VAL A 281 0.97 15.97 6.31
C VAL A 281 1.57 16.18 7.71
N SER A 282 2.72 16.84 7.81
CA SER A 282 3.43 17.04 9.08
C SER A 282 2.79 18.06 10.00
N GLU A 283 2.02 19.01 9.46
CA GLU A 283 1.43 20.11 10.22
C GLU A 283 0.42 19.64 11.30
N PRO A 284 -0.46 18.64 11.07
CA PRO A 284 -1.48 18.26 12.05
C PRO A 284 -1.13 17.10 13.00
N SER A 285 -0.46 16.03 12.55
CA SER A 285 -0.50 14.73 13.28
C SER A 285 0.69 13.79 13.09
N LEU A 286 1.62 14.08 12.18
CA LEU A 286 2.69 13.15 11.81
C LEU A 286 3.70 12.98 12.95
N GLN A 287 3.80 11.77 13.53
CA GLN A 287 4.72 11.43 14.62
C GLN A 287 5.95 10.66 14.14
N TYR A 288 5.79 9.79 13.14
CA TYR A 288 6.88 9.00 12.57
C TYR A 288 7.02 9.31 11.08
N LEU A 289 8.24 9.68 10.68
CA LEU A 289 8.61 9.88 9.29
C LEU A 289 9.81 9.00 8.94
N ARG A 290 9.65 8.15 7.93
CA ARG A 290 10.75 7.45 7.29
C ARG A 290 10.96 7.98 5.88
N ILE A 291 12.20 8.30 5.54
CA ILE A 291 12.62 8.66 4.19
C ILE A 291 13.64 7.62 3.76
N SER A 292 13.28 6.79 2.78
CA SER A 292 14.09 5.68 2.27
C SER A 292 14.62 5.95 0.87
N ASP A 293 15.58 5.13 0.43
CA ASP A 293 16.20 5.18 -0.90
C ASP A 293 16.86 6.53 -1.22
N ILE A 294 17.32 7.24 -0.20
CA ILE A 294 18.05 8.50 -0.37
C ILE A 294 19.33 8.23 -1.17
N ARG A 295 19.47 8.87 -2.34
CA ARG A 295 20.70 8.88 -3.13
C ARG A 295 21.21 10.32 -3.19
N CYS A 296 22.40 10.56 -2.65
CA CYS A 296 22.93 11.90 -2.47
C CYS A 296 23.57 12.54 -3.71
N GLU A 297 23.53 11.90 -4.89
CA GLU A 297 24.10 12.45 -6.13
C GLU A 297 23.47 13.80 -6.54
N VAL A 298 22.25 14.06 -6.06
CA VAL A 298 21.54 15.32 -6.25
C VAL A 298 21.55 16.05 -4.92
N ASN A 299 22.04 17.29 -4.91
CA ASN A 299 21.91 18.20 -3.78
C ASN A 299 20.51 18.05 -3.20
N PHE A 300 20.39 17.52 -1.97
CA PHE A 300 19.19 17.75 -1.16
C PHE A 300 18.85 19.21 -1.37
N PRO A 301 17.63 19.57 -1.82
CA PRO A 301 17.31 20.97 -2.07
C PRO A 301 17.75 21.71 -0.82
N GLY A 302 18.65 22.70 -0.97
CA GLY A 302 19.44 23.29 0.11
C GLY A 302 18.63 24.01 1.20
N ALA A 303 17.35 23.68 1.32
CA ALA A 303 16.35 24.16 2.24
C ALA A 303 15.41 23.02 2.73
N VAL A 304 15.90 21.79 2.92
CA VAL A 304 15.15 20.79 3.70
C VAL A 304 15.22 21.20 5.18
N ASP A 305 14.18 21.93 5.59
CA ASP A 305 14.01 22.42 6.95
C ASP A 305 13.14 21.46 7.78
N PHE A 306 13.74 20.44 8.41
CA PHE A 306 13.01 19.58 9.37
C PHE A 306 12.46 20.37 10.58
N GLY A 307 12.82 21.65 10.75
CA GLY A 307 12.26 22.52 11.78
C GLY A 307 10.79 22.86 11.51
N ILE A 308 10.29 22.60 10.30
CA ILE A 308 8.87 22.70 9.96
C ILE A 308 8.06 21.48 10.42
N LEU A 309 8.73 20.36 10.71
CA LEU A 309 8.10 19.10 11.13
C LEU A 309 7.81 19.12 12.63
N LYS A 310 6.90 20.02 13.04
CA LYS A 310 6.64 20.33 14.46
C LYS A 310 6.13 19.15 15.28
N HIS A 311 5.57 18.12 14.67
CA HIS A 311 4.99 16.97 15.37
C HIS A 311 5.78 15.67 15.19
N VAL A 312 6.79 15.66 14.32
CA VAL A 312 7.58 14.45 14.06
C VAL A 312 8.47 14.20 15.27
N GLU A 313 8.29 13.05 15.90
CA GLU A 313 9.01 12.57 17.08
C GLU A 313 10.17 11.65 16.67
N ILE A 314 9.94 10.82 15.65
CA ILE A 314 10.90 9.84 15.13
C ILE A 314 11.14 10.12 13.65
N LEU A 315 12.39 10.40 13.31
CA LEU A 315 12.86 10.54 11.92
C LEU A 315 13.80 9.38 11.60
N GLU A 316 13.46 8.60 10.58
CA GLU A 316 14.30 7.53 10.04
C GLU A 316 14.76 7.86 8.63
N LEU A 317 16.06 7.80 8.39
CA LEU A 317 16.69 8.14 7.12
C LEU A 317 17.46 6.92 6.64
N GLN A 318 17.02 6.38 5.50
CA GLN A 318 17.63 5.22 4.86
C GLN A 318 18.11 5.59 3.45
N GLY A 319 19.34 5.20 3.13
CA GLY A 319 19.91 5.54 1.82
C GLY A 319 21.28 4.96 1.54
N VAL A 320 21.79 5.31 0.36
CA VAL A 320 23.12 4.92 -0.13
C VAL A 320 23.95 6.19 -0.31
N PHE A 321 25.14 6.23 0.28
CA PHE A 321 26.02 7.41 0.28
C PHE A 321 27.43 7.04 -0.18
N GLY A 322 28.04 7.86 -1.06
CA GLY A 322 29.51 7.88 -1.26
C GLY A 322 30.06 8.16 -2.67
N ALA A 323 31.35 7.88 -2.85
CA ALA A 323 32.31 8.22 -3.92
C ALA A 323 32.50 9.71 -4.29
N GLU A 324 31.43 10.48 -4.52
CA GLU A 324 31.53 11.90 -4.93
C GLU A 324 30.98 12.87 -3.88
N ASP A 325 30.13 12.39 -2.96
CA ASP A 325 29.54 13.19 -1.90
C ASP A 325 30.31 13.10 -0.59
N ARG A 326 30.38 14.22 0.14
CA ARG A 326 31.06 14.36 1.44
C ARG A 326 30.35 13.62 2.59
N GLY A 327 29.77 12.45 2.34
CA GLY A 327 29.09 11.60 3.32
C GLY A 327 28.10 12.35 4.22
N LEU A 328 28.18 12.15 5.54
CA LEU A 328 27.27 12.83 6.47
C LEU A 328 27.53 14.35 6.56
N ARG A 329 28.60 14.90 5.99
CA ARG A 329 28.82 16.36 5.97
C ARG A 329 27.73 17.10 5.20
N THR A 330 26.99 16.44 4.31
CA THR A 330 25.84 17.04 3.61
C THR A 330 24.72 17.42 4.58
N PHE A 331 24.58 16.72 5.71
CA PHE A 331 23.58 16.99 6.73
C PHE A 331 23.84 18.30 7.50
N HIS A 332 25.07 18.81 7.52
CA HIS A 332 25.38 20.14 8.08
C HIS A 332 24.61 21.29 7.41
N HIS A 333 24.24 21.09 6.15
CA HIS A 333 23.47 22.07 5.39
C HIS A 333 21.97 22.01 5.70
N TRP A 334 21.51 21.00 6.45
CA TRP A 334 20.12 20.87 6.83
C TRP A 334 19.83 21.80 7.99
N THR A 335 18.88 22.73 7.82
CA THR A 335 18.72 23.88 8.73
C THR A 335 18.35 23.50 10.16
N THR A 336 17.78 22.32 10.36
CA THR A 336 17.41 21.80 11.69
C THR A 336 18.61 21.33 12.50
N PHE A 337 19.64 20.84 11.82
CA PHE A 337 20.94 20.51 12.41
C PHE A 337 21.92 21.68 12.31
N SER A 338 21.52 22.77 11.63
CA SER A 338 22.32 23.98 11.57
C SER A 338 22.25 24.72 12.91
N THR A 339 23.39 24.82 13.57
CA THR A 339 23.63 25.63 14.78
C THR A 339 23.33 27.12 14.60
N LYS A 340 23.11 27.59 13.36
CA LYS A 340 22.77 28.98 13.02
C LYS A 340 21.25 29.25 12.99
N SER A 341 20.41 28.23 13.13
CA SER A 341 18.96 28.38 13.09
C SER A 341 18.40 28.93 14.42
N ASN A 342 17.28 29.64 14.32
CA ASN A 342 16.68 30.37 15.43
C ASN A 342 16.11 29.36 16.47
N PRO A 343 16.59 29.34 17.74
CA PRO A 343 16.19 28.36 18.75
C PRO A 343 14.69 28.39 19.10
N ALA A 344 13.96 29.42 18.65
CA ALA A 344 12.51 29.52 18.76
C ALA A 344 11.72 28.54 17.86
N LYS A 345 12.39 27.82 16.95
CA LYS A 345 11.80 26.72 16.17
C LYS A 345 12.38 25.37 16.64
N SER A 346 12.07 24.97 17.87
CA SER A 346 12.46 23.65 18.36
C SER A 346 11.72 22.58 17.56
N THR A 347 12.45 21.69 16.91
CA THR A 347 11.89 20.46 16.36
C THR A 347 11.40 19.54 17.50
N SER A 348 10.36 18.75 17.26
CA SER A 348 9.91 17.70 18.18
C SER A 348 10.67 16.38 18.00
N ILE A 349 11.59 16.32 17.03
CA ILE A 349 12.35 15.11 16.72
C ILE A 349 13.28 14.82 17.90
N HIS A 350 13.00 13.74 18.62
CA HIS A 350 13.84 13.27 19.74
C HIS A 350 14.55 11.95 19.43
N THR A 351 14.12 11.24 18.38
CA THR A 351 14.77 10.02 17.90
C THR A 351 15.13 10.18 16.43
N LEU A 352 16.43 10.02 16.13
CA LEU A 352 16.96 10.02 14.78
C LEU A 352 17.59 8.67 14.49
N ILE A 353 17.13 8.00 13.43
CA ILE A 353 17.62 6.68 13.01
C ILE A 353 18.26 6.82 11.64
N PHE A 354 19.50 6.35 11.52
CA PHE A 354 20.22 6.28 10.24
C PHE A 354 20.44 4.82 9.86
N ASP A 355 19.96 4.44 8.68
CA ASP A 355 20.24 3.16 8.04
C ASP A 355 20.92 3.41 6.69
N ILE A 356 22.24 3.50 6.71
CA ILE A 356 23.04 3.99 5.58
C ILE A 356 23.96 2.90 5.04
N GLU A 357 23.86 2.65 3.74
CA GLU A 357 24.85 1.89 2.99
C GLU A 357 25.92 2.83 2.42
N TRP A 358 27.19 2.54 2.70
CA TRP A 358 28.32 3.36 2.24
C TRP A 358 28.99 2.73 1.01
N VAL A 359 29.09 3.50 -0.06
CA VAL A 359 29.73 3.08 -1.32
C VAL A 359 31.01 3.87 -1.54
N GLY A 360 32.14 3.19 -1.75
CA GLY A 360 33.41 3.86 -2.06
C GLY A 360 34.12 4.54 -0.88
N CYS A 361 33.68 4.29 0.36
CA CYS A 361 34.42 4.68 1.57
C CYS A 361 35.48 3.62 1.90
N GLN A 362 36.74 4.01 2.10
CA GLN A 362 37.76 3.08 2.58
C GLN A 362 37.77 3.06 4.11
N LYS A 363 38.12 1.90 4.68
CA LYS A 363 38.34 1.78 6.13
C LYS A 363 39.41 2.79 6.57
N GLY A 364 39.09 3.70 7.47
CA GLY A 364 39.93 4.81 7.91
C GLY A 364 39.43 6.20 7.51
N ASP A 365 38.50 6.31 6.56
CA ASP A 365 37.95 7.60 6.12
C ASP A 365 36.82 8.12 7.02
N GLU A 366 36.41 7.35 8.03
CA GLU A 366 35.20 7.58 8.83
C GLU A 366 35.20 8.95 9.51
N ASP A 367 36.32 9.35 10.11
CA ASP A 367 36.43 10.64 10.80
C ASP A 367 36.35 11.83 9.84
N THR A 368 36.82 11.67 8.61
CA THR A 368 36.78 12.73 7.59
C THR A 368 35.41 12.85 6.94
N VAL A 369 34.67 11.74 6.82
CA VAL A 369 33.41 11.63 6.08
C VAL A 369 32.18 11.74 6.99
N PHE A 370 32.27 11.30 8.24
CA PHE A 370 31.13 11.20 9.17
C PHE A 370 31.15 12.20 10.31
N VAL A 371 32.32 12.63 10.77
CA VAL A 371 32.40 13.53 11.92
C VAL A 371 32.30 14.98 11.46
N PRO A 372 31.20 15.67 11.77
CA PRO A 372 31.12 17.11 11.57
C PRO A 372 32.24 17.85 12.33
N ASP A 373 32.92 18.81 11.69
CA ASP A 373 34.00 19.61 12.32
C ASP A 373 33.55 20.38 13.60
N GLY A 374 32.24 20.43 13.90
CA GLY A 374 31.64 21.09 15.07
C GLY A 374 30.82 20.19 16.00
N GLY A 375 30.79 18.87 15.81
CA GLY A 375 29.85 17.98 16.51
C GLY A 375 28.40 18.08 15.98
N TRP A 376 27.52 17.18 16.46
CA TRP A 376 26.08 17.15 16.13
C TRP A 376 25.26 17.89 17.19
#